data_AF-A0A1X0XIB1-F1
#
_entry.id   AF-A0A1X0XIB1-F1
#
_cell.length_a   1.000
_cell.length_b   1.000
_cell.length_c   1.000
_cell.angle_alpha   90.00
_cell.angle_beta   90.00
_cell.angle_gamma   90.00
#
_symmetry.space_group_name_H-M   'P 1'
#
loop_
_entity.id
_entity.type
_entity.pdbx_description
1 polymer ?
#
loop_
_entity_poly.entity_id
_entity_poly.type
_entity_poly.pdbx_seq_one_letter_code
_entity_poly.pdbx_strand_id
1 'polypeptide(L)' 'MPPSRNGPPYANCDEAHADGRYNILRGDLAYNPALDRDGDGIACDR' A
#
# COMPACT_ATOMS: atom_id res chain seq x y z
N MET A 1 17.56 -16.77 -3.33
CA MET A 1 16.82 -15.55 -2.93
C MET A 1 15.34 -15.93 -2.92
N PRO A 2 14.65 -16.00 -1.77
CA PRO A 2 13.25 -16.41 -1.77
C PRO A 2 12.43 -15.33 -2.50
N PRO A 3 11.48 -15.72 -3.37
CA PRO A 3 10.53 -14.77 -3.92
C PRO A 3 9.67 -14.29 -2.74
N SER A 4 9.78 -13.01 -2.40
CA SER A 4 8.94 -12.33 -1.42
C SER A 4 7.51 -12.33 -1.93
N ARG A 5 6.79 -13.41 -1.60
CA ARG A 5 5.36 -13.36 -1.33
C ARG A 5 5.19 -12.25 -0.28
N ASN A 6 4.22 -11.38 -0.32
CA ASN A 6 2.86 -11.50 -0.78
C ASN A 6 2.43 -10.12 -1.28
N GLY A 7 1.21 -10.00 -1.77
CA GLY A 7 0.61 -8.70 -2.02
C GLY A 7 0.67 -7.74 -0.82
N PRO A 8 0.18 -6.51 -1.01
CA PRO A 8 0.28 -5.42 -0.03
C PRO A 8 -0.03 -5.91 1.39
N PRO A 9 0.84 -5.62 2.38
CA PRO A 9 0.71 -6.13 3.74
C PRO A 9 -0.44 -5.46 4.50
N TYR A 10 -1.01 -4.39 3.94
CA TYR A 10 -2.09 -3.62 4.52
C TYR A 10 -3.39 -3.94 3.78
N ALA A 11 -4.40 -4.42 4.51
CA ALA A 11 -5.73 -4.64 3.96
C ALA A 11 -6.51 -3.33 3.82
N ASN A 12 -6.09 -2.29 4.56
CA ASN A 12 -6.68 -0.95 4.57
C ASN A 12 -5.62 0.11 4.93
N CYS A 13 -5.97 1.37 4.68
CA CYS A 13 -5.10 2.50 5.00
C CYS A 13 -4.95 2.76 6.50
N ASP A 14 -5.88 2.28 7.33
CA ASP A 14 -5.78 2.41 8.78
C ASP A 14 -4.62 1.57 9.35
N GLU A 15 -4.42 0.34 8.87
CA GLU A 15 -3.27 -0.48 9.23
C GLU A 15 -1.96 0.14 8.74
N ALA A 16 -1.95 0.67 7.51
CA ALA A 16 -0.78 1.37 6.99
C ALA A 16 -0.42 2.59 7.87
N HIS A 17 -1.42 3.41 8.22
CA HIS A 17 -1.23 4.55 9.12
C HIS A 17 -0.82 4.14 10.53
N ALA A 18 -1.34 3.04 11.07
CA ALA A 18 -0.93 2.51 12.37
C ALA A 18 0.56 2.11 12.37
N ASP A 19 1.06 1.62 11.24
CA ASP A 19 2.48 1.33 11.01
C ASP A 19 3.32 2.59 10.68
N GLY A 20 2.67 3.74 10.52
CA GLY A 20 3.31 5.00 10.09
C GLY A 20 3.65 5.05 8.61
N ARG A 21 3.02 4.21 7.78
CA ARG A 21 3.08 4.28 6.32
C ARG A 21 1.90 5.08 5.77
N TYR A 22 2.23 6.15 5.08
CA TYR A 22 1.33 7.04 4.35
C TYR A 22 1.90 7.28 2.97
N ASN A 23 1.06 7.66 1.99
CA ASN A 23 1.48 7.93 0.62
C ASN A 23 2.23 6.75 -0.02
N ILE A 24 1.61 5.58 -0.02
CA ILE A 24 2.21 4.37 -0.58
C ILE A 24 2.17 4.46 -2.10
N LEU A 25 3.33 4.72 -2.72
CA LEU A 25 3.46 4.85 -4.17
C LEU A 25 3.33 3.50 -4.87
N ARG A 26 2.86 3.49 -6.12
CA ARG A 26 2.75 2.30 -7.00
C ARG A 26 3.99 1.40 -7.10
N GLY A 27 5.16 1.94 -6.78
CA GLY A 27 6.44 1.22 -6.79
C GLY A 27 6.83 0.61 -5.43
N ASP A 28 6.05 0.85 -4.39
CA ASP A 28 6.27 0.28 -3.06
C ASP A 28 5.67 -1.12 -2.97
N LEU A 29 6.31 -1.99 -2.21
CA LEU A 29 5.79 -3.34 -1.94
C LEU A 29 4.47 -3.29 -1.16
N ALA A 30 4.24 -2.20 -0.44
CA ALA A 30 3.01 -1.97 0.28
C ALA A 30 1.86 -1.45 -0.59
N TYR A 31 2.11 -1.14 -1.87
CA TYR A 31 1.08 -0.55 -2.73
C TYR A 31 -0.03 -1.53 -3.03
N ASN A 32 -1.26 -1.07 -2.77
CA ASN A 32 -2.45 -1.81 -3.10
C ASN A 32 -3.31 -1.03 -4.08
N PRO A 33 -3.44 -1.47 -5.35
CA PRO A 33 -4.33 -0.83 -6.30
C PRO A 33 -5.81 -0.95 -5.90
N ALA A 34 -6.16 -1.83 -4.95
CA ALA A 34 -7.51 -1.86 -4.37
C ALA A 34 -7.74 -0.79 -3.29
N LEU A 35 -6.66 -0.22 -2.72
CA LEU A 35 -6.74 0.89 -1.75
C LEU A 35 -6.64 2.26 -2.44
N ASP A 36 -6.00 2.29 -3.61
CA ASP A 36 -5.97 3.43 -4.53
C ASP A 36 -7.32 3.54 -5.26
N ARG A 37 -8.26 4.28 -4.67
CA ARG A 37 -9.64 4.38 -5.17
C ARG A 37 -9.78 5.34 -6.35
N ASP A 38 -8.90 6.33 -6.42
CA ASP A 38 -8.82 7.35 -7.45
C ASP A 38 -7.84 7.00 -8.58
N GLY A 39 -6.98 6.01 -8.37
CA GLY A 39 -6.09 5.46 -9.38
C GLY A 39 -4.91 6.37 -9.72
N ASP A 40 -4.59 7.31 -8.83
CA ASP A 40 -3.52 8.29 -9.02
C ASP A 40 -2.12 7.65 -8.87
N GLY A 41 -2.07 6.43 -8.32
CA GLY A 41 -0.85 5.68 -8.06
C GLY A 41 -0.29 5.90 -6.65
N ILE A 42 -1.06 6.51 -5.75
CA ILE A 42 -0.76 6.71 -4.33
C ILE A 42 -1.86 6.04 -3.51
N ALA A 43 -1.60 4.84 -3.01
CA ALA A 43 -2.48 4.23 -2.03
C ALA A 43 -2.33 4.93 -0.67
N CYS A 44 -3.45 5.20 -0.01
CA CYS A 44 -3.47 5.79 1.33
C CYS A 44 -2.78 7.16 1.41
N ASP A 45 -3.16 8.06 0.49
CA ASP A 45 -2.67 9.45 0.46
C ASP A 45 -3.24 10.30 1.63
N ARG A 46 -4.40 9.92 2.17
CA ARG A 46 -5.16 10.65 3.20
C ARG A 46 -5.82 9.76 4.24
#